data_AF-A0A0R3QI34-F1
#
_entry.id   AF-A0A0R3QI34-F1
#
_cell.length_a   1.000
_cell.length_b   1.000
_cell.length_c   1.000
_cell.angle_alpha   90.00
_cell.angle_beta   90.00
_cell.angle_gamma   90.00
#
_symmetry.space_group_name_H-M   'P 1'
#
loop_
_entity.id
_entity.type
_entity.pdbx_description
1 polymer ?
#
loop_
_entity_poly.entity_id
_entity_poly.type
_entity_poly.pdbx_seq_one_letter_code
_entity_poly.pdbx_strand_id
1 'polypeptide(L)' 'MKLMDEDVELDDRPLRSDPYAAYFSDGIVSGQIRPPVYSEELGVAVEELKPGFTLTDLWKIHVD' A
#
# COMPACT_ATOMS: atom_id res chain seq x y z
N MET A 1 15.17 33.03 30.93
CA MET A 1 14.53 32.15 29.93
C MET A 1 15.22 30.80 30.00
N LYS A 2 14.51 29.76 30.42
CA LYS A 2 15.03 28.39 30.39
C LYS A 2 14.85 27.90 28.96
N LEU A 3 15.96 27.72 28.25
CA LEU A 3 15.97 26.96 27.00
C LEU A 3 15.54 25.54 27.39
N MET A 4 14.33 25.15 26.97
CA MET A 4 13.94 23.76 26.97
C MET A 4 14.75 23.12 25.86
N ASP A 5 15.81 22.42 26.23
CA ASP A 5 16.33 21.33 25.40
C ASP A 5 15.21 20.27 25.42
N GLU A 6 14.31 20.37 24.44
CA GLU A 6 13.42 19.25 24.13
C GLU A 6 14.35 18.15 23.61
N ASP A 7 14.60 17.16 24.47
CA ASP A 7 15.21 15.90 24.08
C ASP A 7 14.36 15.29 22.96
N VAL A 8 14.71 15.59 21.72
CA VAL A 8 14.12 14.97 20.53
C VAL A 8 14.57 13.52 20.56
N GLU A 9 13.68 12.61 20.98
CA GLU A 9 13.89 11.18 20.78
C GLU A 9 14.05 10.93 19.28
N LEU A 10 15.29 10.68 18.86
CA LEU A 10 15.60 10.27 17.49
C LEU A 10 15.15 8.82 17.34
N ASP A 11 14.27 8.59 16.37
CA ASP A 11 13.82 7.26 16.02
C ASP A 11 14.96 6.47 15.35
N ASP A 12 15.56 5.55 16.11
CA ASP A 12 16.64 4.66 15.65
C ASP A 12 16.17 3.56 14.67
N ARG A 13 14.87 3.52 14.33
CA ARG A 13 14.39 2.59 13.29
C ARG A 13 15.11 2.94 11.97
N PRO A 14 15.60 1.93 11.23
CA PRO A 14 16.26 2.17 9.96
C PRO A 14 15.38 3.08 9.11
N LEU A 15 15.90 4.26 8.80
CA LEU A 15 15.20 5.33 8.09
C LEU A 15 14.48 4.68 6.90
N ARG A 16 13.14 4.57 6.97
CA ARG A 16 12.38 4.25 5.76
C ARG A 16 12.79 5.30 4.75
N SER A 17 13.20 4.88 3.55
CA SER A 17 13.88 5.72 2.56
C SER A 17 13.06 6.95 2.13
N ASP A 18 11.80 7.04 2.55
CA ASP A 18 10.92 8.18 2.37
C ASP A 18 9.95 8.32 3.56
N PRO A 19 10.03 9.41 4.37
CA PRO A 19 9.08 9.65 5.47
C PRO A 19 7.62 9.77 4.99
N TYR A 20 7.37 10.13 3.74
CA TYR A 20 6.02 10.17 3.17
C TYR A 20 5.41 8.77 3.04
N ALA A 21 6.22 7.74 2.80
CA ALA A 21 5.73 6.37 2.65
C ALA A 21 5.13 5.79 3.94
N ALA A 22 5.45 6.37 5.10
CA ALA A 22 4.82 5.99 6.37
C ALA A 22 3.33 6.39 6.46
N TYR A 23 2.88 7.31 5.61
CA TYR A 23 1.53 7.88 5.63
C TYR A 23 0.68 7.47 4.43
N PHE A 24 1.13 6.53 3.60
CA PHE A 24 0.30 5.99 2.53
C PHE A 24 -0.90 5.25 3.10
N SER A 25 -2.12 5.70 2.75
CA SER A 25 -3.39 5.11 3.19
C SER A 25 -3.51 3.63 2.83
N ASP A 26 -2.93 3.27 1.69
CA ASP A 26 -3.06 1.95 1.08
C ASP A 26 -1.88 1.03 1.46
N GLY A 27 -1.06 1.44 2.43
CA GLY A 27 0.15 0.74 2.88
C GLY A 27 1.36 1.01 1.99
N ILE A 28 2.37 0.13 2.02
CA ILE A 28 3.54 0.26 1.14
C ILE A 28 3.08 -0.05 -0.29
N VAL A 29 2.60 0.97 -1.01
CA VAL A 29 2.21 0.86 -2.41
C VAL A 29 3.49 0.78 -3.23
N SER A 30 3.95 -0.43 -3.52
CA SER A 30 5.18 -0.66 -4.29
C SER A 30 4.97 -0.54 -5.81
N GLY A 31 3.90 0.09 -6.28
CA GLY A 31 3.52 0.01 -7.69
C GLY A 31 2.86 1.28 -8.22
N GLN A 32 3.08 1.53 -9.51
CA GLN A 32 2.27 2.47 -10.28
C GLN A 32 0.81 1.99 -10.29
N ILE A 33 -0.13 2.95 -10.26
CA ILE A 33 -1.57 2.69 -10.41
C ILE A 33 -1.79 2.00 -11.76
N ARG A 34 -2.38 0.80 -11.76
CA ARG A 34 -2.67 0.09 -13.01
C ARG A 34 -3.92 0.67 -13.67
N PRO A 35 -4.04 0.63 -15.01
CA PRO A 35 -5.16 1.24 -15.71
C PRO A 35 -6.50 0.55 -15.40
N PRO A 36 -7.64 1.25 -15.52
CA PRO A 36 -8.95 0.63 -15.44
C PRO A 36 -9.22 -0.20 -16.70
N VAL A 37 -9.75 -1.40 -16.52
CA VAL A 37 -10.16 -2.34 -17.58
C VAL A 37 -11.57 -2.84 -17.31
N TYR A 38 -12.30 -3.20 -18.37
CA TYR A 38 -13.62 -3.80 -18.20
C TYR A 38 -13.49 -5.27 -17.81
N SER A 39 -14.11 -5.68 -16.69
CA SER A 39 -14.22 -7.08 -16.29
C SER A 39 -15.52 -7.66 -16.82
N GLU A 40 -15.42 -8.64 -17.73
CA GLU A 40 -16.60 -9.37 -18.22
C GLU A 40 -17.25 -10.22 -17.12
N GLU A 41 -16.45 -10.76 -16.18
CA GLU A 41 -16.94 -11.58 -15.06
C GLU A 41 -17.82 -10.78 -14.09
N LEU A 42 -17.45 -9.53 -13.80
CA LEU A 42 -18.17 -8.68 -12.86
C LEU A 42 -19.15 -7.70 -13.54
N GLY A 43 -19.03 -7.52 -14.86
CA GLY A 43 -19.85 -6.57 -15.62
C GLY A 43 -19.55 -5.10 -15.30
N VAL A 44 -18.37 -4.80 -14.74
CA VAL A 44 -17.97 -3.45 -14.30
C VAL A 44 -16.51 -3.16 -14.67
N ALA A 45 -16.14 -1.88 -14.65
CA ALA A 45 -14.73 -1.48 -14.74
C ALA A 45 -14.01 -1.74 -13.41
N VAL A 46 -12.83 -2.35 -13.48
CA VAL A 46 -11.94 -2.65 -12.34
C VAL A 46 -10.51 -2.22 -12.69
N GLU A 47 -9.64 -2.08 -11.68
CA GLU A 47 -8.20 -1.96 -11.93
C GLU A 47 -7.68 -3.24 -12.62
N GLU A 48 -6.77 -3.09 -13.59
CA GLU A 48 -6.09 -4.24 -14.20
C GLU A 48 -5.45 -5.12 -13.13
N LEU A 49 -5.64 -6.44 -13.23
CA LEU A 49 -5.10 -7.37 -12.25
C LEU A 49 -3.59 -7.52 -12.41
N LYS A 50 -2.92 -7.80 -11.30
CA LYS A 50 -1.49 -8.15 -11.34
C LYS A 50 -1.30 -9.42 -12.17
N PRO A 51 -0.26 -9.51 -13.03
CA PRO A 51 0.01 -10.71 -13.80
C PRO A 51 0.10 -11.96 -12.92
N GLY A 52 -0.56 -13.04 -13.34
CA GLY A 52 -0.58 -14.31 -12.61
C GLY A 52 -1.67 -14.43 -11.54
N PHE A 53 -2.54 -13.42 -11.37
CA PHE A 53 -3.70 -13.48 -10.49
C PHE A 53 -5.01 -13.45 -11.30
N THR A 54 -6.00 -14.20 -10.83
CA THR A 54 -7.40 -14.12 -11.28
C THR A 54 -8.28 -13.49 -10.21
N LEU A 55 -9.49 -13.05 -10.56
CA LEU A 55 -10.47 -12.55 -9.58
C LEU A 55 -10.80 -13.61 -8.52
N THR A 56 -10.87 -14.87 -8.93
CA THR A 56 -11.11 -15.99 -8.02
C THR A 56 -9.97 -16.15 -7.00
N ASP A 57 -8.72 -16.01 -7.43
CA ASP A 57 -7.54 -16.09 -6.53
C ASP A 57 -7.56 -14.99 -5.46
N LEU A 58 -8.06 -13.81 -5.82
CA LEU A 58 -8.16 -12.66 -4.92
C LEU A 58 -9.37 -12.73 -3.99
N TRP A 59 -10.44 -13.41 -4.40
CA TRP A 59 -11.69 -13.48 -3.65
C TRP A 59 -11.76 -14.65 -2.67
N LYS A 60 -11.27 -15.83 -3.08
CA LYS A 60 -11.37 -17.03 -2.25
C LYS A 60 -10.30 -17.05 -1.17
N ILE A 61 -10.74 -17.24 0.07
CA ILE A 61 -9.84 -17.54 1.19
C ILE A 61 -9.65 -19.06 1.22
N HIS A 62 -8.40 -19.50 1.09
CA HIS A 62 -8.05 -20.90 1.28
C HIS A 62 -7.81 -21.15 2.77
N VAL A 63 -8.72 -21.86 3.42
CA VAL A 63 -8.59 -22.31 4.81
C VAL A 63 -8.65 -23.83 4.79
N ASP A 64 -7.55 -24.47 5.20
CA ASP A 64 -7.50 -25.90 5.54
C ASP A 64 -7.97 -26.13 6.99
#